data_AF-A0A948XRW6-F1
#
_entry.id   AF-A0A948XRW6-F1
#
_cell.length_a   1.000
_cell.length_b   1.000
_cell.length_c   1.000
_cell.angle_alpha   90.00
_cell.angle_beta   90.00
_cell.angle_gamma   90.00
#
_symmetry.space_group_name_H-M   'P 1'
#
loop_
_entity.id
_entity.type
_entity.pdbx_description
1 polymer ?
#
loop_
_entity_poly.entity_id
_entity_poly.type
_entity_poly.pdbx_seq_one_letter_code
_entity_poly.pdbx_strand_id
1 'polypeptide(L)'
;MALNSVNTNVGAQIALQNLQVTNKELATVQNRINTGKNVSSAKDNGAVFAIATGQRAEIGALNAVKDSLNRGQSAVDVSLAAGESVSDLLSQLKEKALSATDKSLT
;
A
#
# COMPACT_ATOMS: atom_id res chain seq x y z
N MET A 1 5.15 59.96 11.12
CA MET A 1 4.41 59.15 12.12
C MET A 1 4.85 59.63 13.50
N ALA A 2 3.93 60.11 14.33
CA ALA A 2 4.28 60.63 15.64
C ALA A 2 4.76 59.48 16.54
N LEU A 3 6.04 59.49 16.91
CA LEU A 3 6.64 58.51 17.84
C LEU A 3 5.99 58.54 19.23
N ASN A 4 5.29 59.63 19.58
CA ASN A 4 4.67 59.87 20.89
C ASN A 4 3.13 59.85 20.84
N SER A 5 2.54 58.93 20.06
CA SER A 5 1.08 58.71 20.08
C SER A 5 0.70 57.79 21.24
N VAL A 6 -0.21 58.24 22.11
CA VAL A 6 -0.75 57.42 23.23
C VAL A 6 -1.87 56.48 22.75
N ASN A 7 -2.57 56.85 21.69
CA ASN A 7 -3.77 56.14 21.22
C ASN A 7 -3.46 54.99 20.26
N THR A 8 -2.30 54.99 19.60
CA THR A 8 -1.92 53.93 18.66
C THR A 8 -0.43 53.62 18.75
N ASN A 9 -0.11 52.35 18.97
CA ASN A 9 1.25 51.85 19.03
C ASN A 9 1.51 50.91 17.84
N VAL A 10 2.08 51.46 16.78
CA VAL A 10 2.42 50.72 15.55
C VAL A 10 3.45 49.62 15.84
N GLY A 11 4.38 49.85 16.78
CA GLY A 11 5.36 48.83 17.18
C GLY A 11 4.71 47.59 17.80
N ALA A 12 3.69 47.79 18.65
CA ALA A 12 2.90 46.69 19.21
C ALA A 12 2.06 45.96 18.14
N GLN A 13 1.54 46.67 17.14
CA GLN A 13 0.81 46.04 16.03
C GLN A 13 1.73 45.17 15.15
N ILE A 14 2.95 45.63 14.87
CA ILE A 14 3.96 44.85 14.14
C ILE A 14 4.37 43.61 14.95
N ALA A 15 4.59 43.76 16.26
CA ALA A 15 4.88 42.64 17.15
C ALA A 15 3.74 41.61 17.15
N LEU A 16 2.48 42.08 17.19
CA LEU A 16 1.32 41.20 17.11
C LEU A 16 1.21 40.49 15.75
N GLN A 17 1.52 41.19 14.65
CA GLN A 17 1.54 40.57 13.32
C GLN A 17 2.61 39.46 13.24
N ASN A 18 3.81 39.71 13.77
CA ASN A 18 4.87 38.71 13.84
C ASN A 18 4.45 37.51 14.70
N LEU A 19 3.81 37.75 15.87
CA LEU A 19 3.30 36.68 16.72
C LEU A 19 2.20 35.85 16.03
N GLN A 20 1.33 36.49 15.24
CA GLN A 20 0.31 35.78 14.48
C GLN A 20 0.93 34.91 13.37
N VAL A 21 2.01 35.38 12.73
CA VAL A 21 2.75 34.59 11.74
C VAL A 21 3.40 33.36 12.40
N THR A 22 4.13 33.54 13.50
CA THR A 22 4.77 32.42 14.20
C THR A 22 3.76 31.39 14.73
N ASN A 23 2.61 31.84 15.22
CA ASN A 23 1.53 30.94 15.63
C ASN A 23 0.96 30.11 14.46
N LYS A 24 0.84 30.69 13.26
CA LYS A 24 0.41 29.96 12.05
C LYS A 24 1.44 28.93 11.60
N GLU A 25 2.72 29.29 11.67
CA GLU A 25 3.82 28.36 11.37
C GLU A 25 3.85 27.21 12.37
N LEU A 26 3.70 27.49 13.66
CA LEU A 26 3.61 26.48 14.71
C LEU A 26 2.45 25.50 14.49
N ALA A 27 1.27 26.01 14.15
CA ALA A 27 0.11 25.15 13.83
C ALA A 27 0.38 24.23 12.62
N THR A 28 1.09 24.74 11.61
CA THR A 28 1.49 23.94 10.43
C THR A 28 2.47 22.84 10.82
N VAL A 29 3.49 23.16 11.62
CA VAL A 29 4.46 22.18 12.13
C VAL A 29 3.78 21.12 12.99
N GLN A 30 2.89 21.53 13.90
CA GLN A 30 2.11 20.60 14.73
C GLN A 30 1.27 19.64 13.88
N ASN A 31 0.61 20.12 12.83
CA ASN A 31 -0.13 19.25 11.90
C ASN A 31 0.77 18.25 11.19
N ARG A 32 1.97 18.64 10.78
CA ARG A 32 2.95 17.72 10.17
C ARG A 32 3.46 16.69 11.17
N ILE A 33 3.71 17.07 12.42
CA ILE A 33 4.13 16.14 13.48
C ILE A 33 3.01 15.14 13.78
N ASN A 34 1.77 15.62 13.96
CA ASN A 34 0.64 14.77 14.30
C ASN A 34 0.30 13.76 13.18
N THR A 35 0.42 14.17 11.92
CA THR A 35 0.10 13.30 10.77
C THR A 35 1.29 12.51 10.25
N GLY A 36 2.51 12.89 10.62
CA GLY A 36 3.76 12.38 10.03
C GLY A 36 3.92 12.70 8.54
N LYS A 37 3.08 13.57 7.96
CA LYS A 37 3.07 13.87 6.52
C LYS A 37 3.39 15.34 6.28
N ASN A 38 4.26 15.60 5.30
CA ASN A 38 4.52 16.97 4.85
C ASN A 38 3.30 17.62 4.17
N VAL A 39 2.49 16.80 3.48
CA VAL A 39 1.21 17.18 2.85
C VAL A 39 0.14 16.26 3.43
N SER A 40 -0.67 16.79 4.34
CA SER A 40 -1.69 16.03 5.04
C SER A 40 -3.06 16.13 4.35
N SER A 41 -3.33 17.28 3.73
CA SER A 41 -4.62 17.60 3.12
C SER A 41 -4.45 18.22 1.73
N ALA A 42 -5.54 18.25 0.95
CA ALA A 42 -5.58 18.93 -0.33
C ALA A 42 -5.35 20.46 -0.21
N LYS A 43 -5.53 21.04 0.99
CA LYS A 43 -5.24 22.46 1.25
C LYS A 43 -3.74 22.74 1.35
N ASP A 44 -2.95 21.75 1.77
CA ASP A 44 -1.50 21.90 1.93
C ASP A 44 -0.81 21.88 0.55
N ASN A 45 -1.21 20.94 -0.31
CA ASN A 45 -0.83 20.88 -1.72
C ASN A 45 -1.75 19.90 -2.47
N GLY A 46 -2.73 20.43 -3.21
CA GLY A 46 -3.72 19.62 -3.92
C GLY A 46 -3.11 18.66 -4.95
N ALA A 47 -2.08 19.08 -5.67
CA ALA A 47 -1.43 18.26 -6.69
C ALA A 47 -0.69 17.07 -6.07
N VAL A 48 0.14 17.31 -5.05
CA VAL A 48 0.87 16.24 -4.35
C VAL A 48 -0.09 15.32 -3.60
N PHE A 49 -1.13 15.88 -2.98
CA PHE A 49 -2.15 15.08 -2.30
C PHE A 49 -2.89 14.16 -3.28
N ALA A 50 -3.28 14.67 -4.46
CA ALA A 50 -3.95 13.89 -5.49
C ALA A 50 -3.06 12.78 -6.04
N ILE A 51 -1.79 13.08 -6.38
CA ILE A 51 -0.82 12.07 -6.83
C ILE A 51 -0.62 11.00 -5.77
N ALA A 52 -0.38 11.40 -4.51
CA ALA A 52 -0.19 10.46 -3.41
C ALA A 52 -1.44 9.60 -3.14
N THR A 53 -2.63 10.14 -3.39
CA THR A 53 -3.90 9.40 -3.25
C THR A 53 -4.05 8.39 -4.39
N GLY A 54 -3.76 8.79 -5.63
CA GLY A 54 -3.72 7.90 -6.80
C GLY A 54 -2.74 6.74 -6.60
N GLN A 55 -1.52 7.04 -6.15
CA GLN A 55 -0.51 6.01 -5.86
C GLN A 55 -0.95 5.04 -4.75
N ARG A 56 -1.61 5.52 -3.69
CA ARG A 56 -2.16 4.63 -2.65
C ARG A 56 -3.25 3.71 -3.19
N ALA A 57 -4.12 4.23 -4.07
CA ALA A 57 -5.14 3.42 -4.73
C ALA A 57 -4.51 2.35 -5.63
N GLU A 58 -3.48 2.71 -6.40
CA GLU A 58 -2.72 1.79 -7.24
C GLU A 58 -2.03 0.69 -6.44
N ILE A 59 -1.41 1.01 -5.29
CA ILE A 59 -0.84 0.02 -4.37
C ILE A 59 -1.92 -0.94 -3.84
N GLY A 60 -3.10 -0.41 -3.49
CA GLY A 60 -4.24 -1.24 -3.07
C GLY A 60 -4.68 -2.22 -4.17
N ALA A 61 -4.80 -1.74 -5.41
CA ALA A 61 -5.12 -2.57 -6.56
C ALA A 61 -4.04 -3.62 -6.82
N LEU A 62 -2.76 -3.24 -6.74
CA LEU A 62 -1.63 -4.15 -6.92
C LEU A 62 -1.63 -5.26 -5.86
N ASN A 63 -1.96 -4.96 -4.62
CA ASN A 63 -2.09 -5.99 -3.57
C ASN A 63 -3.20 -6.99 -3.90
N ALA A 64 -4.36 -6.53 -4.37
CA ALA A 64 -5.43 -7.43 -4.81
C ALA A 64 -5.02 -8.33 -5.98
N VAL A 65 -4.25 -7.78 -6.94
CA VAL A 65 -3.68 -8.56 -8.05
C VAL A 65 -2.68 -9.59 -7.52
N LYS A 66 -1.77 -9.21 -6.62
CA LYS A 66 -0.83 -10.13 -5.99
C LYS A 66 -1.54 -11.28 -5.27
N ASP A 67 -2.57 -10.99 -4.51
CA ASP A 67 -3.36 -12.02 -3.83
C ASP A 67 -4.03 -12.98 -4.83
N SER A 68 -4.50 -12.46 -5.96
CA SER A 68 -5.04 -13.30 -7.03
C SER A 68 -3.98 -14.18 -7.70
N LEU A 69 -2.79 -13.64 -7.97
CA LEU A 69 -1.67 -14.39 -8.52
C LEU A 69 -1.23 -15.49 -7.55
N ASN A 70 -1.13 -15.18 -6.26
CA ASN A 70 -0.80 -16.15 -5.22
C ASN A 70 -1.83 -17.29 -5.17
N ARG A 71 -3.13 -16.98 -5.25
CA ARG A 71 -4.17 -18.02 -5.33
C ARG A 71 -4.06 -18.88 -6.59
N GLY A 72 -3.77 -18.26 -7.74
CA GLY A 72 -3.54 -18.98 -8.98
C GLY A 72 -2.36 -19.94 -8.88
N GLN A 73 -1.26 -19.50 -8.28
CA GLN A 73 -0.09 -20.33 -8.00
C GLN A 73 -0.45 -21.50 -7.09
N SER A 74 -1.15 -21.27 -5.97
CA SER A 74 -1.58 -22.36 -5.09
C SER A 74 -2.48 -23.38 -5.80
N ALA A 75 -3.36 -22.94 -6.69
CA ALA A 75 -4.20 -23.85 -7.48
C ALA A 75 -3.36 -24.70 -8.47
N VAL A 76 -2.34 -24.10 -9.09
CA VAL A 76 -1.38 -24.81 -9.94
C VAL A 76 -0.59 -25.83 -9.13
N ASP A 77 -0.10 -25.47 -7.94
CA ASP A 77 0.66 -26.36 -7.06
C ASP A 77 -0.16 -27.60 -6.65
N VAL A 78 -1.43 -27.40 -6.28
CA VAL A 78 -2.37 -28.50 -5.98
C VAL A 78 -2.60 -29.37 -7.22
N SER A 79 -2.76 -28.76 -8.39
CA SER A 79 -2.98 -29.49 -9.64
C SER A 79 -1.77 -30.33 -10.05
N LEU A 80 -0.55 -29.82 -9.81
CA LEU A 80 0.71 -30.55 -10.06
C LEU A 80 0.82 -31.77 -9.14
N ALA A 81 0.59 -31.61 -7.83
CA ALA A 81 0.63 -32.73 -6.89
C ALA A 81 -0.42 -33.82 -7.21
N ALA A 82 -1.62 -33.41 -7.63
CA ALA A 82 -2.65 -34.34 -8.11
C ALA A 82 -2.21 -35.05 -9.40
N GLY A 83 -1.59 -34.32 -10.33
CA GLY A 83 -1.05 -34.87 -11.58
C GLY A 83 0.04 -35.92 -11.37
N GLU A 84 0.96 -35.68 -10.42
CA GLU A 84 1.97 -36.66 -10.01
C GLU A 84 1.31 -37.93 -9.48
N SER A 85 0.32 -37.80 -8.60
CA SER A 85 -0.42 -38.95 -8.04
C SER A 85 -1.13 -39.77 -9.12
N VAL A 86 -1.74 -39.11 -10.11
CA VAL A 86 -2.39 -39.79 -11.25
C VAL A 86 -1.35 -40.50 -12.13
N SER A 87 -0.20 -39.88 -12.38
CA SER A 87 0.90 -40.48 -13.15
C SER A 87 1.42 -41.76 -12.48
N ASP A 88 1.57 -41.74 -11.17
CA ASP A 88 2.01 -42.91 -10.40
C ASP A 88 0.99 -44.05 -10.47
N LEU A 89 -0.32 -43.75 -10.34
CA LEU A 89 -1.39 -44.73 -10.48
C LEU A 89 -1.42 -45.35 -11.89
N LEU A 90 -1.22 -44.55 -12.93
CA LEU A 90 -1.14 -45.04 -14.32
C LEU A 90 0.07 -45.97 -14.52
N SER A 91 1.21 -45.65 -13.89
CA SER A 91 2.40 -46.51 -13.92
C SER A 91 2.15 -47.85 -13.24
N GLN A 92 1.53 -47.85 -12.05
CA GLN A 92 1.14 -49.06 -11.34
C GLN A 92 0.11 -49.91 -12.12
N LEU A 93 -0.84 -49.27 -12.79
CA LEU A 93 -1.81 -49.96 -13.65
C LEU A 93 -1.13 -50.64 -14.84
N LYS A 94 -0.17 -49.97 -15.48
CA LYS A 94 0.61 -50.54 -16.58
C LYS A 94 1.41 -51.76 -16.12
N GLU A 95 2.05 -51.67 -14.96
CA GLU A 95 2.80 -52.79 -14.37
C GLU A 95 1.89 -53.98 -14.09
N LYS A 96 0.75 -53.75 -13.41
CA LYS A 96 -0.24 -54.80 -13.14
C LYS A 96 -0.83 -55.41 -14.41
N ALA A 97 -1.12 -54.60 -15.43
CA ALA A 97 -1.61 -55.09 -16.71
C ALA A 97 -0.58 -55.98 -17.40
N LEU A 98 0.71 -55.59 -17.37
CA LEU A 98 1.79 -56.42 -17.90
C LEU A 98 1.92 -57.74 -17.14
N SER A 99 1.89 -57.71 -15.79
CA SER A 99 1.91 -58.92 -14.98
C SER A 99 0.72 -59.85 -15.27
N ALA A 100 -0.47 -59.31 -15.53
CA ALA A 100 -1.64 -60.10 -15.91
C ALA A 100 -1.54 -60.71 -17.32
N THR A 101 -0.67 -60.17 -18.18
CA THR A 101 -0.44 -60.68 -19.54
C THR A 101 0.68 -61.73 -19.59
N ASP A 102 1.41 -61.94 -18.49
CA ASP A 102 2.47 -62.94 -18.39
C ASP A 102 1.89 -64.37 -18.39
N LYS A 103 2.20 -65.12 -19.45
CA LYS A 103 1.66 -66.47 -19.71
C LYS A 103 2.37 -67.58 -18.91
N SER A 104 3.37 -67.24 -18.11
CA SER A 104 4.10 -68.16 -17.23
C SER A 104 3.21 -68.78 -16.12
N LEU A 105 2.04 -68.18 -15.84
CA LEU A 105 1.11 -68.58 -14.77
C LEU A 105 -0.06 -69.47 -15.23
N THR A 106 -0.02 -69.99 -16.46
CA THR A 106 -0.93 -71.03 -16.99
C THR A 106 -0.12 -72.15 -17.61
#